data_AF-A0AA48M3H1-F1
#
_entry.id   AF-A0AA48M3H1-F1
#
_cell.length_a   1.000
_cell.length_b   1.000
_cell.length_c   1.000
_cell.angle_alpha   90.00
_cell.angle_beta   90.00
_cell.angle_gamma   90.00
#
_symmetry.space_group_name_H-M   'P 1'
#
loop_
_entity.id
_entity.type
_entity.pdbx_description
1 polymer ?
#
loop_
_entity_poly.entity_id
_entity_poly.type
_entity_poly.pdbx_seq_one_letter_code
_entity_poly.pdbx_strand_id
1 'polypeptide(L)'
;MELTADTIANDAAERTTVNEVAENPLPTTAKSHRVDLEPAYRVTDPARGTTAGHGKAFMLYEGQVIGESKEPAFDAARWLLKRGLALPSDRLTTYRDGTPCVFTTVGRAATLSVRDNARCGVTLCAYREPSPETLKALRQTKVATA
;
A
#
# COMPACT_ATOMS: atom_id res chain seq x y z
N MET A 1 -74.23 -17.27 15.02
CA MET A 1 -74.44 -15.81 15.15
C MET A 1 -73.82 -15.44 16.49
N GLU A 2 -72.53 -15.06 16.51
CA GLU A 2 -72.06 -13.66 16.41
C GLU A 2 -72.66 -12.77 17.53
N LEU A 3 -71.95 -12.00 18.36
CA LEU A 3 -70.57 -11.49 18.44
C LEU A 3 -70.35 -10.84 19.85
N THR A 4 -69.16 -11.05 20.43
CA THR A 4 -68.25 -10.15 21.23
C THR A 4 -68.71 -9.10 22.27
N ALA A 5 -67.97 -9.06 23.41
CA ALA A 5 -67.18 -7.89 23.89
C ALA A 5 -66.47 -8.29 25.22
N ASP A 6 -65.15 -8.53 25.19
CA ASP A 6 -64.07 -7.62 25.61
C ASP A 6 -63.80 -7.61 27.13
N THR A 7 -62.76 -8.36 27.53
CA THR A 7 -62.09 -8.23 28.83
C THR A 7 -60.67 -7.71 28.61
N ILE A 8 -60.40 -6.63 29.33
CA ILE A 8 -59.20 -5.81 29.39
C ILE A 8 -58.04 -6.59 30.07
N ALA A 9 -56.87 -6.57 29.45
CA ALA A 9 -55.57 -6.57 30.14
C ALA A 9 -54.51 -6.06 29.15
N ASN A 10 -54.06 -4.81 29.27
CA ASN A 10 -52.75 -4.51 29.84
C ASN A 10 -51.66 -5.47 29.36
N ASP A 11 -50.97 -5.11 28.29
CA ASP A 11 -49.54 -5.39 28.26
C ASP A 11 -48.79 -4.22 27.63
N ALA A 12 -47.76 -3.83 28.36
CA ALA A 12 -47.01 -2.61 28.16
C ALA A 12 -46.16 -2.68 26.89
N ALA A 13 -45.80 -1.48 26.44
CA ALA A 13 -44.78 -1.25 25.43
C ALA A 13 -43.47 -2.00 25.72
N GLU A 14 -42.68 -2.12 24.65
CA GLU A 14 -41.26 -2.53 24.58
C GLU A 14 -40.99 -3.93 24.01
N ARG A 15 -41.35 -4.12 22.73
CA ARG A 15 -40.59 -5.03 21.85
C ARG A 15 -39.31 -4.36 21.39
N THR A 16 -38.31 -4.32 22.27
CA THR A 16 -36.90 -4.20 21.89
C THR A 16 -36.20 -5.46 22.35
N THR A 17 -36.03 -6.42 21.45
CA THR A 17 -34.99 -7.45 21.58
C THR A 17 -34.31 -7.59 20.24
N VAL A 18 -33.17 -6.91 20.19
CA VAL A 18 -32.01 -7.04 19.31
C VAL A 18 -31.99 -8.29 18.42
N ASN A 19 -31.96 -8.07 17.11
CA ASN A 19 -31.31 -9.01 16.20
C ASN A 19 -29.83 -9.06 16.58
N GLU A 20 -29.43 -10.19 17.14
CA GLU A 20 -28.04 -10.56 17.41
C GLU A 20 -27.32 -10.65 16.05
N VAL A 21 -26.78 -9.52 15.60
CA VAL A 21 -25.82 -9.48 14.49
C VAL A 21 -24.60 -10.23 15.00
N ALA A 22 -24.33 -11.39 14.43
CA ALA A 22 -23.21 -12.26 14.78
C ALA A 22 -21.90 -11.47 14.94
N GLU A 23 -21.56 -11.13 16.18
CA GLU A 23 -20.23 -10.72 16.57
C GLU A 23 -19.36 -11.97 16.53
N ASN A 24 -18.58 -12.09 15.46
CA ASN A 24 -17.36 -12.86 15.51
C ASN A 24 -16.28 -12.14 14.68
N PRO A 25 -15.68 -11.04 15.19
CA PRO A 25 -14.48 -10.51 14.58
C PRO A 25 -13.35 -11.52 14.81
N LEU A 26 -13.08 -12.36 13.81
CA LEU A 26 -11.84 -13.12 13.76
C LEU A 26 -10.66 -12.14 13.95
N PRO A 27 -9.62 -12.51 14.70
CA PRO A 27 -8.48 -11.62 14.88
C PRO A 27 -7.84 -11.36 13.51
N THR A 28 -8.02 -10.16 12.98
CA THR A 28 -7.30 -9.66 11.81
C THR A 28 -5.88 -9.34 12.26
N THR A 29 -5.11 -10.35 12.64
CA THR A 29 -3.70 -10.16 12.97
C THR A 29 -3.03 -9.64 11.71
N ALA A 30 -2.64 -8.36 11.74
CA ALA A 30 -1.97 -7.71 10.64
C ALA A 30 -0.80 -8.58 10.18
N LYS A 31 -0.82 -9.01 8.91
CA LYS A 31 0.25 -9.80 8.32
C LYS A 31 1.46 -8.90 8.12
N SER A 32 2.64 -9.51 8.05
CA SER A 32 3.88 -8.79 7.75
C SER A 32 4.38 -9.20 6.37
N HIS A 33 4.55 -8.22 5.49
CA HIS A 33 5.08 -8.37 4.15
C HIS A 33 6.54 -7.94 4.12
N ARG A 34 7.39 -8.85 3.63
CA ARG A 34 8.80 -8.60 3.37
C ARG A 34 8.99 -8.27 1.89
N VAL A 35 9.71 -7.18 1.62
CA VAL A 35 10.16 -6.82 0.27
C VAL A 35 11.67 -6.64 0.28
N ASP A 36 12.38 -7.47 -0.46
CA ASP A 36 13.83 -7.39 -0.61
C ASP A 36 14.18 -6.39 -1.72
N LEU A 37 15.19 -5.57 -1.47
CA LEU A 37 15.64 -4.50 -2.36
C LEU A 37 17.04 -4.82 -2.87
N GLU A 38 17.14 -5.03 -4.17
CA GLU A 38 18.42 -5.21 -4.86
C GLU A 38 18.76 -3.95 -5.67
N PRO A 39 20.04 -3.51 -5.71
CA PRO A 39 20.43 -2.37 -6.54
C PRO A 39 20.15 -2.66 -8.03
N ALA A 40 19.37 -1.80 -8.70
CA ALA A 40 19.13 -1.98 -10.14
C ALA A 40 20.32 -1.54 -10.99
N TYR A 41 20.93 -0.39 -10.65
CA TYR A 41 22.21 0.10 -11.17
C TYR A 41 22.76 1.16 -10.21
N ARG A 42 24.10 1.21 -10.01
CA ARG A 42 24.78 2.34 -9.36
C ARG A 42 25.49 3.15 -10.43
N VAL A 43 25.17 4.44 -10.55
CA VAL A 43 25.97 5.37 -11.37
C VAL A 43 26.98 6.01 -10.42
N THR A 44 28.25 5.66 -10.60
CA THR A 44 29.36 6.36 -9.95
C THR A 44 29.64 7.62 -10.76
N ASP A 45 29.64 8.79 -10.12
CA ASP A 45 30.15 10.01 -10.76
C ASP A 45 31.68 9.87 -10.90
N PRO A 46 32.22 9.72 -12.13
CA PRO A 46 33.65 9.53 -12.32
C PRO A 46 34.48 10.77 -11.94
N ALA A 47 33.88 11.96 -11.86
CA ALA A 47 34.57 13.19 -11.50
C ALA A 47 34.67 13.41 -9.99
N ARG A 48 33.78 12.80 -9.20
CA ARG A 48 33.71 13.01 -7.75
C ARG A 48 33.96 11.76 -6.91
N GLY A 49 34.16 10.60 -7.52
CA GLY A 49 34.35 9.32 -6.83
C GLY A 49 33.19 8.95 -5.89
N THR A 50 32.06 9.66 -6.01
CA THR A 50 30.90 9.56 -5.13
C THR A 50 29.75 8.97 -5.93
N THR A 51 29.03 8.02 -5.33
CA THR A 51 27.76 7.55 -5.90
C THR A 51 26.72 8.62 -5.66
N ALA A 52 26.63 9.61 -6.55
CA ALA A 52 25.65 10.68 -6.46
C ALA A 52 24.43 10.34 -7.33
N GLY A 53 23.40 9.78 -6.69
CA GLY A 53 22.12 9.50 -7.31
C GLY A 53 21.34 8.45 -6.54
N HIS A 54 20.06 8.71 -6.28
CA HIS A 54 19.13 7.67 -5.83
C HIS A 54 18.91 6.70 -6.99
N GLY A 55 19.80 5.70 -7.08
CA GLY A 55 19.66 4.60 -8.03
C GLY A 55 18.34 3.89 -7.79
N LYS A 56 17.73 3.40 -8.88
CA LYS A 56 16.57 2.54 -8.76
C LYS A 56 16.96 1.24 -8.04
N ALA A 57 15.99 0.62 -7.39
CA ALA A 57 16.11 -0.72 -6.83
C ALA A 57 15.12 -1.67 -7.52
N PHE A 58 15.54 -2.90 -7.74
CA PHE A 58 14.62 -4.00 -7.96
C PHE A 58 13.94 -4.34 -6.64
N MET A 59 12.63 -4.52 -6.70
CA MET A 59 11.80 -4.93 -5.58
C MET A 59 11.48 -6.41 -5.77
N LEU A 60 11.75 -7.22 -4.74
CA LEU A 60 11.48 -8.64 -4.72
C LEU A 60 10.47 -8.95 -3.62
N TYR A 61 9.40 -9.66 -3.96
CA TYR A 61 8.41 -10.16 -3.02
C TYR A 61 8.32 -11.67 -3.18
N GLU A 62 8.50 -12.42 -2.08
CA GLU A 62 8.55 -13.90 -2.10
C GLU A 62 9.56 -14.44 -3.13
N GLY A 63 10.70 -13.76 -3.29
CA GLY A 63 11.76 -14.12 -4.24
C GLY A 63 11.49 -13.74 -5.70
N GLN A 64 10.34 -13.14 -6.02
CA GLN A 64 9.99 -12.72 -7.37
C GLN A 64 10.17 -11.22 -7.56
N VAL A 65 10.78 -10.81 -8.68
CA VAL A 65 10.90 -9.40 -9.04
C VAL A 65 9.51 -8.83 -9.38
N ILE A 66 9.04 -7.89 -8.56
CA ILE A 66 7.74 -7.23 -8.73
C ILE A 66 7.84 -5.88 -9.46
N GLY A 67 9.04 -5.33 -9.59
CA GLY A 67 9.31 -4.13 -10.36
C GLY A 67 10.66 -3.48 -10.06
N GLU A 68 10.93 -2.39 -10.78
CA GLU A 68 12.10 -1.53 -10.61
C GLU A 68 11.60 -0.12 -10.23
N SER A 69 12.09 0.46 -9.14
CA SER A 69 11.58 1.72 -8.61
C SER A 69 12.64 2.62 -7.97
N LYS A 70 12.43 3.94 -8.03
CA LYS A 70 13.18 4.94 -7.24
C LYS A 70 12.64 5.10 -5.82
N GLU A 71 11.43 4.61 -5.56
CA GLU A 71 10.71 4.70 -4.30
C GLU A 71 10.16 3.31 -3.87
N PRO A 72 11.04 2.31 -3.73
CA PRO A 72 10.64 0.91 -3.75
C PRO A 72 9.66 0.50 -2.64
N ALA A 73 9.74 1.12 -1.46
CA ALA A 73 8.77 0.85 -0.39
C ALA A 73 7.33 1.25 -0.79
N PHE A 74 7.17 2.40 -1.45
CA PHE A 74 5.85 2.94 -1.79
C PHE A 74 5.26 2.25 -3.01
N ASP A 75 6.07 1.97 -4.03
CA ASP A 75 5.65 1.21 -5.20
C ASP A 75 5.31 -0.23 -4.86
N ALA A 76 6.08 -0.90 -3.99
CA ALA A 76 5.75 -2.25 -3.55
C ALA A 76 4.41 -2.30 -2.79
N ALA A 77 4.13 -1.32 -1.93
CA ALA A 77 2.84 -1.22 -1.23
C ALA A 77 1.66 -1.11 -2.21
N ARG A 78 1.79 -0.24 -3.21
CA ARG A 78 0.78 -0.09 -4.28
C ARG A 78 0.60 -1.37 -5.07
N TRP A 79 1.70 -2.06 -5.40
CA TRP A 79 1.66 -3.33 -6.13
C TRP A 79 0.92 -4.42 -5.34
N LEU A 80 1.19 -4.53 -4.03
CA LEU A 80 0.54 -5.50 -3.13
C LEU A 80 -0.97 -5.24 -3.02
N LEU A 81 -1.37 -3.99 -2.80
CA LEU A 81 -2.79 -3.62 -2.72
C LEU A 81 -3.52 -3.87 -4.05
N LYS A 82 -2.91 -3.48 -5.18
CA LYS A 82 -3.52 -3.65 -6.51
C LYS A 82 -3.77 -5.12 -6.86
N ARG A 83 -3.00 -6.04 -6.30
CA ARG A 83 -3.16 -7.49 -6.49
C ARG A 83 -3.98 -8.18 -5.41
N GLY A 84 -4.48 -7.44 -4.41
CA GLY A 84 -5.21 -8.01 -3.29
C GLY A 84 -4.37 -8.94 -2.40
N LEU A 85 -3.04 -8.77 -2.42
CA LEU A 85 -2.10 -9.61 -1.67
C LEU A 85 -1.87 -9.10 -0.23
N ALA A 86 -2.27 -7.87 0.05
CA ALA A 86 -2.14 -7.23 1.35
C ALA A 86 -3.39 -6.40 1.69
N LEU A 87 -3.67 -6.27 2.98
CA LEU A 87 -4.62 -5.32 3.53
C LEU A 87 -3.92 -3.99 3.85
N PRO A 88 -4.62 -2.85 3.83
CA PRO A 88 -4.03 -1.57 4.23
C PRO A 88 -3.45 -1.57 5.66
N SER A 89 -4.00 -2.40 6.55
CA SER A 89 -3.55 -2.57 7.93
C SER A 89 -2.31 -3.45 8.09
N ASP A 90 -1.91 -4.19 7.05
CA ASP A 90 -0.75 -5.07 7.11
C ASP A 90 0.55 -4.27 7.22
N ARG A 91 1.58 -4.89 7.80
CA ARG A 91 2.91 -4.32 7.96
C ARG A 91 3.71 -4.54 6.67
N LEU A 92 4.45 -3.53 6.26
CA LEU A 92 5.43 -3.58 5.20
C LEU A 92 6.82 -3.36 5.79
N THR A 93 7.73 -4.29 5.53
CA THR A 93 9.16 -4.13 5.84
C THR A 93 9.98 -4.32 4.58
N THR A 94 10.77 -3.31 4.22
CA THR A 94 11.77 -3.46 3.15
C THR A 94 13.11 -3.86 3.73
N TYR A 95 13.86 -4.67 2.99
CA TYR A 95 15.19 -5.15 3.35
C TYR A 95 16.20 -4.82 2.26
N ARG A 96 17.42 -4.50 2.64
CA ARG A 96 18.57 -4.38 1.72
C ARG A 96 19.69 -5.24 2.28
N ASP A 97 20.16 -6.20 1.49
CA ASP A 97 21.22 -7.14 1.90
C ASP A 97 20.91 -7.80 3.27
N GLY A 98 19.65 -8.23 3.45
CA GLY A 98 19.16 -8.84 4.69
C GLY A 98 18.90 -7.88 5.87
N THR A 99 19.20 -6.58 5.71
CA THR A 99 19.01 -5.57 6.77
C THR A 99 17.70 -4.80 6.57
N PRO A 100 16.82 -4.69 7.58
CA PRO A 100 15.58 -3.93 7.47
C PRO A 100 15.86 -2.43 7.30
N CYS A 101 15.19 -1.79 6.33
CA CYS A 101 15.43 -0.39 5.95
C CYS A 101 14.22 0.53 6.17
N VAL A 102 12.99 0.04 5.90
CA VAL A 102 11.75 0.79 6.12
C VAL A 102 10.75 -0.11 6.81
N PHE A 103 10.09 0.41 7.84
CA PHE A 103 9.01 -0.25 8.55
C PHE A 103 7.78 0.67 8.59
N THR A 104 6.66 0.22 8.03
CA THR A 104 5.42 1.01 7.99
C THR A 104 4.19 0.11 7.74
N THR A 105 3.01 0.67 7.59
CA THR A 105 1.83 -0.05 7.13
C THR A 105 1.68 0.06 5.61
N VAL A 106 1.15 -0.99 4.98
CA VAL A 106 0.92 -1.02 3.53
C VAL A 106 0.07 0.16 3.08
N GLY A 107 -1.03 0.45 3.79
CA GLY A 107 -1.91 1.57 3.47
C GLY A 107 -1.22 2.93 3.54
N ARG A 108 -0.37 3.16 4.55
CA ARG A 108 0.39 4.41 4.68
C ARG A 108 1.47 4.53 3.61
N ALA A 109 2.18 3.45 3.29
CA ALA A 109 3.19 3.47 2.24
C ALA A 109 2.57 3.78 0.87
N ALA A 110 1.40 3.22 0.58
CA ALA A 110 0.74 3.38 -0.71
C ALA A 110 0.31 4.84 -1.00
N THR A 111 0.05 5.64 0.03
CA THR A 111 -0.34 7.05 -0.10
C THR A 111 0.84 8.01 -0.22
N LEU A 112 2.08 7.53 -0.12
CA LEU A 112 3.28 8.35 -0.16
C LEU A 112 4.04 8.20 -1.48
N SER A 113 4.76 9.26 -1.83
CA SER A 113 5.72 9.28 -2.93
C SER A 113 6.94 10.14 -2.57
N VAL A 114 8.03 9.98 -3.29
CA VAL A 114 9.26 10.76 -3.16
C VAL A 114 9.32 11.81 -4.26
N ARG A 115 9.54 13.06 -3.86
CA ARG A 115 9.86 14.15 -4.78
C ARG A 115 11.29 14.63 -4.54
N ASP A 116 12.06 14.68 -5.62
CA ASP A 116 13.39 15.29 -5.61
C ASP A 116 13.26 16.82 -5.45
N ASN A 117 14.11 17.39 -4.58
CA ASN A 117 14.25 18.83 -4.43
C ASN A 117 15.50 19.33 -5.19
N ALA A 118 15.53 20.62 -5.50
CA ALA A 118 16.58 21.25 -6.31
C ALA A 118 18.00 21.17 -5.71
N ARG A 119 18.14 20.74 -4.45
CA ARG A 119 19.42 20.61 -3.73
C ARG A 119 19.78 19.14 -3.43
N CYS A 120 19.36 18.21 -4.28
CA CYS A 120 19.62 16.77 -4.13
C CYS A 120 19.04 16.14 -2.85
N GLY A 121 18.10 16.81 -2.19
CA GLY A 121 17.34 16.24 -1.08
C GLY A 121 16.03 15.63 -1.57
N VAL A 122 15.44 14.78 -0.74
CA VAL A 122 14.17 14.12 -1.01
C VAL A 122 13.12 14.57 0.00
N THR A 123 11.90 14.77 -0.47
CA THR A 123 10.75 15.06 0.39
C THR A 123 9.64 14.05 0.12
N LEU A 124 8.99 13.59 1.19
CA LEU A 124 7.78 12.78 1.07
C LEU A 124 6.59 13.67 0.70
N CYS A 125 5.83 13.26 -0.30
CA CYS A 125 4.58 13.90 -0.70
C CYS A 125 3.46 12.87 -0.82
N ALA A 126 2.22 13.36 -0.95
CA ALA A 126 1.09 12.50 -1.24
C ALA A 126 1.21 11.93 -2.67
N TYR A 127 1.06 10.62 -2.80
CA TYR A 127 0.97 9.95 -4.09
C TYR A 127 -0.25 10.45 -4.85
N ARG A 128 -0.06 10.71 -6.14
CA ARG A 128 -1.12 10.96 -7.10
C ARG A 128 -0.92 10.00 -8.25
N GLU A 129 -1.94 9.21 -8.55
CA GLU A 129 -1.86 8.30 -9.68
C GLU A 129 -1.66 9.11 -10.98
N PRO A 130 -0.64 8.79 -11.79
CA PRO A 130 -0.40 9.51 -13.03
C PRO A 130 -1.60 9.38 -13.98
N SER A 131 -1.96 10.48 -14.65
CA SER A 131 -3.05 10.46 -15.61
C SER A 131 -2.79 9.47 -16.76
N PRO A 132 -3.83 8.95 -17.45
CA PRO A 132 -3.65 8.08 -18.61
C PRO A 132 -2.76 8.69 -19.70
N GLU A 133 -2.82 10.01 -19.88
CA GLU A 133 -1.96 10.75 -20.81
C GLU A 133 -0.49 10.73 -20.39
N THR A 134 -0.22 10.92 -19.09
CA THR A 134 1.12 10.82 -18.51
C THR A 134 1.68 9.40 -18.70
N LEU A 135 0.86 8.37 -18.48
CA LEU A 135 1.25 6.98 -18.71
C LEU A 135 1.55 6.69 -20.18
N LYS A 136 0.77 7.25 -21.11
CA LYS A 136 1.01 7.13 -22.56
C LYS A 136 2.32 7.80 -22.97
N ALA A 137 2.59 9.01 -22.47
CA ALA A 137 3.83 9.73 -22.74
C ALA A 137 5.07 8.99 -22.22
N LEU A 138 5.00 8.42 -21.00
CA LEU A 138 6.09 7.62 -20.41
C LEU A 138 6.38 6.32 -21.18
N ARG A 139 5.34 5.69 -21.73
CA ARG A 139 5.50 4.49 -22.58
C ARG A 139 6.20 4.82 -23.90
N GLN A 140 5.88 5.97 -24.51
CA GLN A 140 6.49 6.40 -25.77
C GLN A 140 7.98 6.80 -25.60
N THR A 141 8.35 7.40 -24.47
CA THR A 141 9.75 7.75 -24.17
C THR A 141 10.63 6.53 -23.96
N LYS A 142 10.09 5.43 -23.42
CA LYS A 142 10.84 4.19 -23.19
C LYS A 142 11.18 3.41 -24.48
N VAL A 143 10.48 3.68 -25.59
CA VAL A 143 10.69 3.05 -26.90
C VAL A 143 11.67 3.85 -27.77
N ALA A 144 11.81 5.15 -27.52
CA ALA A 144 12.65 6.05 -28.33
C ALA A 144 14.15 6.05 -27.94
N THR A 145 14.58 5.20 -27.01
CA THR A 145 15.98 5.12 -26.54
C THR A 145 16.55 3.70 -26.57
N ALA A 146 15.90 2.79 -27.31
CA ALA A 146 16.39 1.44 -27.58
C ALA A 146 17.12 1.39 -28.92
#